data_AF-A0A968KKS9-F1
#
_entry.id   AF-A0A968KKS9-F1
#
_cell.length_a   1.000
_cell.length_b   1.000
_cell.length_c   1.000
_cell.angle_alpha   90.00
_cell.angle_beta   90.00
_cell.angle_gamma   90.00
#
_symmetry.space_group_name_H-M   'P 1'
#
loop_
_entity.id
_entity.type
_entity.pdbx_description
1 polymer ?
#
loop_
_entity_poly.entity_id
_entity_poly.type
_entity_poly.pdbx_seq_one_letter_code
_entity_poly.pdbx_strand_id
1 'polypeptide(L)'
;MFLAVFCMVGGSADRVQAFENSISLKASMGEVPLQVVRNREFRLNNAFTVELKNLSVIRLASGKRILSIRTFAPHQSINLEFTREGSYVLCFSWGLKGSSGRNRCVPLNVVVLQRT
;
A
#
# COMPACT_ATOMS: atom_id res chain seq x y z
N MET A 1 6.91 1.80 54.75
CA MET A 1 5.64 1.12 54.41
C MET A 1 5.10 1.78 53.14
N PHE A 2 5.20 1.10 52.00
CA PHE A 2 4.63 1.56 50.73
C PHE A 2 3.80 0.41 50.15
N LEU A 3 2.50 0.66 49.94
CA LEU A 3 1.57 -0.25 49.29
C LEU A 3 1.81 -0.18 47.78
N ALA A 4 2.31 -1.27 47.18
CA ALA A 4 2.25 -1.45 45.73
C ALA A 4 0.91 -2.11 45.38
N VAL A 5 0.02 -1.33 44.77
CA VAL A 5 -1.24 -1.81 44.23
C VAL A 5 -0.95 -2.61 42.97
N PHE A 6 -1.28 -3.91 42.99
CA PHE A 6 -1.30 -4.75 41.80
C PHE A 6 -2.53 -4.41 40.95
N CYS A 7 -2.33 -3.68 39.86
CA CYS A 7 -3.32 -3.66 38.78
C CYS A 7 -3.09 -4.90 37.90
N MET A 8 -3.69 -6.02 38.29
CA MET A 8 -3.92 -7.16 37.41
C MET A 8 -5.01 -6.77 36.40
N VAL A 9 -4.64 -6.02 35.35
CA VAL A 9 -5.53 -5.86 34.20
C VAL A 9 -5.39 -7.12 33.36
N GLY A 10 -6.27 -8.08 33.65
CA GLY A 10 -6.60 -9.16 32.73
C GLY A 10 -7.21 -8.57 31.48
N GLY A 11 -6.37 -8.22 30.51
CA GLY A 11 -6.79 -7.93 29.15
C GLY A 11 -6.71 -9.22 28.35
N SER A 12 -7.86 -9.79 28.01
CA SER A 12 -7.97 -10.69 26.86
C SER A 12 -7.30 -10.00 25.69
N ALA A 13 -6.24 -10.62 25.16
CA ALA A 13 -5.55 -10.15 23.98
C ALA A 13 -6.51 -10.27 22.80
N ASP A 14 -7.36 -9.26 22.61
CA ASP A 14 -7.97 -8.99 21.33
C ASP A 14 -6.81 -8.85 20.36
N ARG A 15 -6.65 -9.86 19.51
CA ARG A 15 -5.83 -9.75 18.31
C ARG A 15 -6.54 -8.71 17.44
N VAL A 16 -6.30 -7.44 17.72
CA VAL A 16 -6.57 -6.35 16.80
C VAL A 16 -5.61 -6.58 15.63
N GLN A 17 -6.04 -7.41 14.69
CA GLN A 17 -5.39 -7.55 13.41
C GLN A 17 -5.71 -6.25 12.67
N ALA A 18 -4.88 -5.22 12.89
CA ALA A 18 -4.87 -4.07 12.04
C ALA A 18 -4.55 -4.60 10.63
N PHE A 19 -5.59 -4.80 9.82
CA PHE A 19 -5.43 -4.76 8.38
C PHE A 19 -4.90 -3.35 8.13
N GLU A 20 -3.59 -3.21 8.00
CA GLU A 20 -3.00 -1.95 7.57
C GLU A 20 -3.60 -1.64 6.21
N ASN A 21 -4.62 -0.77 6.17
CA ASN A 21 -5.18 -0.20 4.95
C ASN A 21 -4.19 0.83 4.37
N SER A 22 -2.89 0.55 4.42
CA SER A 22 -1.84 1.41 3.92
C SER A 22 -0.76 0.62 3.19
N ILE A 23 -0.34 1.13 2.04
CA ILE A 23 0.76 0.59 1.25
C ILE A 23 1.85 1.66 1.16
N SER A 24 3.01 1.35 1.74
CA SER A 24 4.22 2.17 1.64
C SER A 24 5.11 1.72 0.48
N LEU A 25 5.24 2.60 -0.52
CA LEU A 25 6.14 2.41 -1.65
C LEU A 25 7.59 2.58 -1.19
N LYS A 26 8.38 1.50 -1.29
CA LYS A 26 9.79 1.45 -0.88
C LYS A 26 10.61 0.54 -1.78
N ALA A 27 11.93 0.70 -1.78
CA ALA A 27 12.83 -0.09 -2.64
C ALA A 27 12.82 -1.60 -2.32
N SER A 28 12.51 -1.97 -1.07
CA SER A 28 12.46 -3.36 -0.61
C SER A 28 11.16 -4.09 -0.93
N MET A 29 10.24 -3.47 -1.69
CA MET A 29 9.05 -4.19 -2.15
C MET A 29 9.48 -5.32 -3.09
N GLY A 30 9.25 -6.55 -2.63
CA GLY A 30 9.45 -7.75 -3.41
C GLY A 30 8.35 -7.96 -4.44
N GLU A 31 8.35 -9.14 -5.05
CA GLU A 31 7.37 -9.53 -6.07
C GLU A 31 6.10 -10.15 -5.46
N VAL A 32 6.03 -10.19 -4.13
CA VAL A 32 4.85 -10.68 -3.40
C VAL A 32 3.64 -9.80 -3.75
N PRO A 33 2.53 -10.39 -4.22
CA PRO A 33 1.35 -9.63 -4.56
C PRO A 33 0.78 -8.90 -3.34
N LEU A 34 0.51 -7.60 -3.52
CA LEU A 34 -0.28 -6.83 -2.56
C LEU A 34 -1.73 -7.31 -2.64
N GLN A 35 -2.40 -7.42 -1.50
CA GLN A 35 -3.83 -7.70 -1.45
C GLN A 35 -4.56 -6.49 -0.89
N VAL A 36 -5.60 -6.05 -1.59
CA VAL A 36 -6.49 -4.98 -1.13
C VAL A 36 -7.95 -5.42 -1.28
N VAL A 37 -8.80 -4.88 -0.43
CA VAL A 37 -10.22 -5.24 -0.41
C VAL A 37 -10.99 -4.29 -1.32
N ARG A 38 -11.86 -4.85 -2.18
CA ARG A 38 -12.79 -4.08 -3.02
C ARG A 38 -13.68 -3.18 -2.16
N ASN A 39 -14.00 -1.99 -2.65
CA ASN A 39 -14.84 -1.00 -1.97
C ASN A 39 -14.34 -0.62 -0.58
N ARG A 40 -13.02 -0.72 -0.36
CA ARG A 40 -12.37 -0.18 0.84
C ARG A 40 -11.26 0.76 0.41
N GLU A 41 -11.27 1.92 1.06
CA GLU A 41 -10.20 2.89 0.91
C GLU A 41 -8.91 2.35 1.54
N PHE A 42 -7.80 2.51 0.84
CA PHE A 42 -6.47 2.32 1.39
C PHE A 42 -5.58 3.51 1.03
N ARG A 43 -4.62 3.79 1.91
CA ARG A 43 -3.66 4.88 1.77
C ARG A 43 -2.40 4.39 1.07
N LEU A 44 -2.10 4.94 -0.09
CA LEU A 44 -0.82 4.73 -0.78
C LEU A 44 0.13 5.87 -0.43
N ASN A 45 1.30 5.57 0.12
CA ASN A 45 2.29 6.59 0.47
C ASN A 45 3.65 6.34 -0.17
N ASN A 46 4.32 7.43 -0.54
CA ASN A 46 5.71 7.40 -0.95
C ASN A 46 6.62 7.36 0.29
N ALA A 47 7.24 6.21 0.57
CA ALA A 47 8.21 6.08 1.66
C ALA A 47 9.66 6.34 1.22
N PHE A 48 9.89 6.71 -0.04
CA PHE A 48 11.20 7.19 -0.48
C PHE A 48 11.43 8.63 -0.01
N THR A 49 12.70 8.98 0.19
CA THR A 49 13.16 10.36 0.42
C THR A 49 13.26 11.17 -0.89
N VAL A 50 12.91 10.55 -2.03
CA VAL A 50 12.94 11.15 -3.37
C VAL A 50 11.57 11.08 -4.02
N GLU A 51 11.36 11.92 -5.03
CA GLU A 51 10.15 11.86 -5.85
C GLU A 51 10.08 10.55 -6.65
N LEU A 52 8.91 9.92 -6.63
CA LEU A 52 8.60 8.86 -7.58
C LEU A 52 8.05 9.46 -8.87
N LYS A 53 8.38 8.82 -9.99
CA LYS A 53 7.92 9.20 -11.32
C LYS A 53 7.04 8.11 -11.92
N ASN A 54 6.12 8.56 -12.78
CA ASN A 54 5.25 7.69 -13.58
C ASN A 54 4.53 6.62 -12.74
N LEU A 55 4.08 6.98 -11.53
CA LEU A 55 3.29 6.10 -10.69
C LEU A 55 1.98 5.79 -11.43
N SER A 56 1.71 4.51 -11.65
CA SER A 56 0.52 4.06 -12.37
C SER A 56 -0.05 2.79 -11.79
N VAL A 57 -1.36 2.64 -11.92
CA VAL A 57 -2.09 1.42 -11.62
C VAL A 57 -2.83 0.99 -12.85
N ILE A 58 -2.61 -0.23 -13.32
CA ILE A 58 -3.18 -0.77 -14.55
C ILE A 58 -3.94 -2.05 -14.23
N ARG A 59 -5.17 -2.18 -14.74
CA ARG A 59 -5.95 -3.42 -14.64
C ARG A 59 -5.51 -4.38 -15.73
N LEU A 60 -4.87 -5.49 -15.35
CA LEU A 60 -4.21 -6.41 -16.29
C LEU A 60 -5.18 -6.98 -17.32
N ALA A 61 -6.37 -7.41 -16.89
CA ALA A 61 -7.37 -8.02 -17.77
C ALA A 61 -7.85 -7.10 -18.93
N SER A 62 -7.67 -5.78 -18.81
CA SER A 62 -8.17 -4.81 -19.81
C SER A 62 -7.08 -3.88 -20.35
N GLY A 63 -5.87 -3.90 -19.79
CA GLY A 63 -4.85 -2.88 -20.03
C GLY A 63 -5.23 -1.45 -19.59
N LYS A 64 -6.44 -1.23 -19.08
CA LYS A 64 -6.94 0.08 -18.69
C LYS A 64 -6.12 0.63 -17.51
N ARG A 65 -5.56 1.82 -17.70
CA ARG A 65 -4.91 2.59 -16.64
C ARG A 65 -5.98 3.23 -15.74
N ILE A 66 -5.92 2.92 -14.46
CA ILE A 66 -6.85 3.39 -13.42
C ILE A 66 -6.30 4.62 -12.70
N LEU A 67 -4.98 4.64 -12.51
CA LEU A 67 -4.27 5.76 -11.89
C LEU A 67 -3.04 6.11 -12.74
N SER A 68 -2.76 7.41 -12.86
CA SER A 68 -1.54 7.91 -13.50
C SER A 68 -1.11 9.20 -12.80
N ILE A 69 0.01 9.16 -12.10
CA ILE A 69 0.60 10.29 -11.40
C ILE A 69 2.02 10.50 -11.94
N ARG A 70 2.27 11.68 -12.52
CA ARG A 70 3.57 11.99 -13.13
C ARG A 70 4.69 12.11 -12.09
N THR A 71 4.40 12.83 -11.01
CA THR A 71 5.33 13.06 -9.89
C THR A 71 4.58 12.80 -8.59
N PHE A 72 5.16 11.96 -7.74
CA PHE A 72 4.63 11.67 -6.41
C PHE A 72 5.72 12.00 -5.39
N ALA A 73 5.50 13.09 -4.64
CA ALA A 73 6.52 13.71 -3.80
C ALA A 73 6.93 12.82 -2.61
N PRO A 74 8.13 13.00 -2.02
CA PRO A 74 8.52 12.32 -0.79
C PRO A 74 7.45 12.48 0.29
N HIS A 75 7.14 11.41 1.00
CA HIS A 75 6.13 11.38 2.08
C HIS A 75 4.69 11.74 1.66
N GLN A 76 4.45 12.02 0.38
CA GLN A 76 3.10 12.26 -0.13
C GLN A 76 2.26 10.98 0.02
N SER A 77 0.98 11.17 0.33
CA SER A 77 0.00 10.09 0.41
C SER A 77 -1.21 10.42 -0.43
N ILE A 78 -1.85 9.39 -0.96
CA ILE A 78 -3.17 9.46 -1.59
C ILE A 78 -4.03 8.32 -1.09
N ASN A 79 -5.33 8.55 -1.06
CA ASN A 79 -6.30 7.51 -0.80
C ASN A 79 -6.79 6.94 -2.13
N LEU A 80 -6.94 5.61 -2.17
CA LEU A 80 -7.38 4.88 -3.34
C LEU A 80 -8.44 3.86 -2.93
N GLU A 81 -9.40 3.65 -3.81
CA GLU A 81 -10.43 2.62 -3.68
C GLU A 81 -10.59 1.89 -5.01
N PHE A 82 -10.69 0.57 -4.95
CA PHE A 82 -11.00 -0.25 -6.12
C PHE A 82 -12.46 -0.71 -6.09
N THR A 83 -13.21 -0.34 -7.12
CA THR A 83 -14.62 -0.72 -7.27
C THR A 83 -14.82 -2.07 -7.96
N ARG A 84 -13.76 -2.63 -8.55
CA ARG A 84 -13.79 -3.91 -9.26
C ARG A 84 -12.70 -4.83 -8.75
N GLU A 85 -13.04 -6.12 -8.63
CA GLU A 85 -12.08 -7.16 -8.28
C GLU A 85 -11.19 -7.54 -9.47
N GLY A 86 -10.11 -8.25 -9.14
CA GLY A 86 -9.20 -8.85 -10.10
C GLY A 86 -7.75 -8.40 -9.94
N SER A 87 -6.95 -8.67 -10.97
CA SER A 87 -5.50 -8.44 -10.95
C SER A 87 -5.13 -7.10 -11.59
N TYR A 88 -4.29 -6.37 -10.87
CA TYR A 88 -3.75 -5.07 -11.22
C TYR A 88 -2.23 -5.12 -11.08
N VAL A 89 -1.57 -4.12 -11.66
CA VAL A 89 -0.15 -3.88 -11.43
C VAL A 89 0.04 -2.42 -11.06
N LEU A 90 0.80 -2.19 -10.00
CA LEU A 90 1.23 -0.87 -9.56
C LEU A 90 2.69 -0.70 -10.01
N CYS A 91 2.97 0.31 -10.83
CA CYS A 91 4.30 0.58 -11.33
C CYS A 91 4.75 2.00 -10.97
N PHE A 92 6.03 2.18 -10.64
CA PHE A 92 6.64 3.48 -10.39
C PHE A 92 8.13 3.43 -10.69
N SER A 93 8.76 4.60 -10.81
CA SER A 93 10.20 4.71 -10.94
C SER A 93 10.81 5.70 -9.95
N TRP A 94 12.07 5.46 -9.58
CA TRP A 94 12.87 6.33 -8.72
C TRP A 94 14.32 6.32 -9.16
N GLY A 95 15.06 7.37 -8.80
CA GLY A 95 16.46 7.51 -9.14
C GLY A 95 16.88 8.97 -9.28
N LEU A 96 18.19 9.19 -9.36
CA LEU A 96 18.76 10.52 -9.53
C LEU A 96 18.63 10.97 -10.99
N LYS A 97 18.39 12.26 -11.17
CA LYS A 97 18.40 12.93 -12.48
C LYS A 97 19.75 12.64 -13.17
N GLY A 98 19.74 11.93 -14.30
CA GLY A 98 20.97 11.54 -15.04
C GLY A 98 21.41 10.08 -14.88
N SER A 99 20.73 9.28 -14.05
CA SER A 99 20.91 7.82 -14.01
C SER A 99 19.72 7.12 -14.68
N SER A 100 19.93 5.96 -15.28
CA SER A 100 18.86 5.10 -15.77
C SER A 100 17.91 4.80 -14.61
N GLY A 101 16.73 5.42 -14.61
CA GLY A 101 15.78 5.32 -13.50
C GLY A 101 15.46 3.87 -13.17
N ARG A 102 15.43 3.52 -11.89
CA ARG A 102 14.98 2.20 -11.45
C ARG A 102 13.47 2.17 -11.55
N ASN A 103 12.95 1.15 -12.22
CA ASN A 103 11.51 0.93 -12.35
C ASN A 103 11.13 -0.28 -11.49
N ARG A 104 9.98 -0.22 -10.83
CA ARG A 104 9.39 -1.35 -10.12
C ARG A 104 7.92 -1.45 -10.48
N CYS A 105 7.50 -2.67 -10.76
CA CYS A 105 6.09 -3.05 -10.84
C CYS A 105 5.83 -4.11 -9.77
N VAL A 106 4.71 -3.96 -9.05
CA VAL A 106 4.26 -4.85 -7.98
C VAL A 106 2.86 -5.34 -8.34
N PRO A 107 2.61 -6.66 -8.35
CA PRO A 107 1.27 -7.19 -8.54
C PRO A 107 0.35 -6.75 -7.41
N LEU A 108 -0.90 -6.39 -7.74
CA LEU A 108 -1.92 -6.03 -6.77
C LEU A 108 -3.21 -6.79 -7.08
N ASN A 109 -3.69 -7.56 -6.13
CA ASN A 109 -4.91 -8.34 -6.22
C ASN A 109 -6.01 -7.66 -5.41
N VAL A 110 -7.10 -7.31 -6.08
CA VAL A 110 -8.29 -6.76 -5.44
C VAL A 110 -9.27 -7.90 -5.19
N VAL A 111 -9.58 -8.16 -3.91
CA VAL A 111 -10.43 -9.27 -3.47
C VAL A 111 -11.69 -8.77 -2.77
N VAL A 112 -12.74 -9.59 -2.75
CA VAL A 112 -13.95 -9.32 -1.95
C VAL A 112 -13.73 -9.85 -0.55
N LEU A 113 -14.07 -9.04 0.47
CA LEU A 113 -14.08 -9.51 1.84
C LEU A 113 -15.18 -10.56 2.00
N GLN A 114 -14.81 -11.81 2.28
CA GLN A 114 -15.79 -12.81 2.70
C GLN A 114 -16.15 -12.52 4.16
N ARG A 115 -17.43 -12.22 4.42
CA ARG A 115 -17.95 -12.22 5.79
C ARG A 115 -18.21 -13.68 6.16
N THR A 116 -17.31 -14.27 6.95
CA THR A 116 -17.58 -15.51 7.69
C THR A 116 -18.47 -15.20 8.88
#